data_AF-A0A3D2IHL8-F1
#
_entry.id   AF-A0A3D2IHL8-F1
#
_cell.length_a   1.000
_cell.length_b   1.000
_cell.length_c   1.000
_cell.angle_alpha   90.00
_cell.angle_beta   90.00
_cell.angle_gamma   90.00
#
_symmetry.space_group_name_H-M   'P 1'
#
loop_
_entity.id
_entity.type
_entity.pdbx_description
1 polymer ?
#
loop_
_entity_poly.entity_id
_entity_poly.type
_entity_poly.pdbx_seq_one_letter_code
_entity_poly.pdbx_strand_id
1 'polypeptide(L)'
;AELHLTNIYNSEFLCEGETKEKAFEKASKKAQSDINWVSVFPLKKAWRQLKEISDFDPANDLRRITDPALFVFASNDHMVYPGWALTTLNETFPDGVPDNFTLSVIPGANHDLKNADMCASKEEAEEAMYSEYFQTTFKSWVLNNL
;
A
#
# COMPACT_ATOMS: atom_id res chain seq x y z
N ALA A 1 5.19 -11.04 -2.46
CA ALA A 1 4.45 -11.09 -1.17
C ALA A 1 5.26 -10.65 0.06
N GLU A 2 6.56 -10.96 0.16
CA GLU A 2 7.32 -10.69 1.39
C GLU A 2 7.34 -9.21 1.77
N LEU A 3 7.62 -8.34 0.79
CA LEU A 3 7.51 -6.90 0.97
C LEU A 3 6.08 -6.52 1.39
N HIS A 4 5.04 -6.97 0.71
CA HIS A 4 3.66 -6.66 1.12
C HIS A 4 3.34 -7.03 2.58
N LEU A 5 3.72 -8.24 3.03
CA LEU A 5 3.52 -8.68 4.42
C LEU A 5 4.39 -7.90 5.40
N THR A 6 5.63 -7.60 5.03
CA THR A 6 6.52 -6.77 5.85
C THR A 6 5.90 -5.39 6.06
N ASN A 7 5.17 -4.86 5.07
CA ASN A 7 4.52 -3.56 5.21
C ASN A 7 3.46 -3.58 6.30
N ILE A 8 2.53 -4.53 6.17
CA ILE A 8 1.41 -4.68 7.07
C ILE A 8 1.93 -4.90 8.50
N TYR A 9 2.85 -5.84 8.68
CA TYR A 9 3.42 -6.13 10.01
C TYR A 9 4.23 -4.96 10.56
N ASN A 10 4.93 -4.20 9.72
CA ASN A 10 5.68 -3.04 10.17
C ASN A 10 4.74 -1.97 10.73
N SER A 11 3.64 -1.68 10.04
CA SER A 11 2.63 -0.74 10.54
C SER A 11 1.98 -1.23 11.83
N GLU A 12 1.64 -2.52 11.93
CA GLU A 12 1.12 -3.13 13.16
C GLU A 12 2.08 -2.91 14.34
N PHE A 13 3.36 -3.27 14.18
CA PHE A 13 4.35 -3.11 15.26
C PHE A 13 4.61 -1.65 15.62
N LEU A 14 4.56 -0.72 14.66
CA LEU A 14 4.63 0.71 14.95
C LEU A 14 3.46 1.18 15.81
N CYS A 15 2.24 0.72 15.51
CA CYS A 15 1.05 1.05 16.27
C CYS A 15 1.02 0.38 17.66
N GLU A 16 1.71 -0.74 17.83
CA GLU A 16 1.96 -1.36 19.14
C GLU A 16 3.04 -0.62 19.97
N GLY A 17 3.70 0.38 19.40
CA GLY A 17 4.67 1.24 20.09
C GLY A 17 6.14 0.84 19.92
N GLU A 18 6.47 -0.03 18.97
CA GLU A 18 7.87 -0.35 18.65
C GLU A 18 8.58 0.83 17.97
N THR A 19 9.91 0.88 18.10
CA THR A 19 10.72 1.82 17.31
C THR A 19 10.72 1.39 15.84
N LYS A 20 10.97 2.32 14.91
CA LYS A 20 10.99 2.04 13.47
C LYS A 20 11.90 0.87 13.10
N GLU A 21 13.09 0.83 13.69
CA GLU A 21 14.08 -0.21 13.42
C GLU A 21 13.61 -1.58 13.90
N LYS A 22 13.04 -1.64 15.12
CA LYS A 22 12.52 -2.88 15.70
C LYS A 22 11.28 -3.37 14.98
N ALA A 23 10.36 -2.46 14.64
CA ALA A 23 9.15 -2.77 13.88
C ALA A 23 9.52 -3.42 12.54
N PHE A 24 10.45 -2.80 11.80
CA PHE A 24 10.90 -3.33 10.51
C PHE A 24 11.59 -4.69 10.64
N GLU A 25 12.49 -4.86 11.62
CA GLU A 25 13.17 -6.13 11.86
C GLU A 25 12.18 -7.25 12.19
N LYS A 26 11.23 -6.99 13.11
CA LYS A 26 10.19 -7.95 13.49
C LYS A 26 9.28 -8.28 12.31
N ALA A 27 8.85 -7.27 11.56
CA ALA A 27 8.00 -7.41 10.39
C ALA A 27 8.65 -8.29 9.31
N SER A 28 9.92 -8.05 9.01
CA SER A 28 10.67 -8.80 8.00
C SER A 28 10.80 -10.27 8.38
N LYS A 29 11.18 -10.56 9.63
CA LYS A 29 11.28 -11.93 10.15
C LYS A 29 9.93 -12.64 10.11
N LYS A 30 8.86 -11.95 10.49
CA LYS A 30 7.50 -12.49 10.50
C LYS A 30 7.01 -12.79 9.07
N ALA A 31 7.18 -11.86 8.14
CA ALA A 31 6.81 -12.02 6.74
C ALA A 31 7.51 -13.23 6.10
N GLN A 32 8.82 -13.33 6.29
CA GLN A 32 9.61 -14.46 5.80
C GLN A 32 9.13 -15.80 6.39
N SER A 33 8.87 -15.84 7.70
CA SER A 33 8.34 -17.03 8.36
C SER A 33 6.98 -17.44 7.78
N ASP A 34 6.05 -16.50 7.64
CA ASP A 34 4.70 -16.78 7.14
C ASP A 34 4.74 -17.28 5.69
N ILE A 35 5.59 -16.72 4.81
CA ILE A 35 5.79 -17.22 3.44
C ILE A 35 6.35 -18.63 3.42
N ASN A 36 7.34 -18.93 4.26
CA ASN A 36 7.92 -20.26 4.37
C ASN A 36 6.87 -21.29 4.76
N TRP A 37 6.02 -20.99 5.75
CA TRP A 37 4.93 -21.90 6.15
C TRP A 37 3.83 -22.05 5.11
N VAL A 38 3.43 -20.95 4.48
CA VAL A 38 2.37 -20.91 3.46
C VAL A 38 2.77 -21.70 2.21
N SER A 39 4.03 -21.63 1.80
CA SER A 39 4.53 -22.37 0.63
C SER A 39 4.43 -23.89 0.81
N VAL A 40 4.68 -24.40 2.03
CA VAL A 40 4.70 -25.84 2.36
C VAL A 40 3.32 -26.37 2.75
N PHE A 41 2.52 -25.62 3.52
CA PHE A 41 1.24 -26.10 4.07
C PHE A 41 0.09 -25.08 3.96
N PRO A 42 -0.43 -24.74 2.76
CA PRO A 42 -1.50 -23.75 2.59
C PRO A 42 -2.89 -24.31 2.98
N LEU A 43 -3.08 -24.63 4.26
CA LEU A 43 -4.27 -25.34 4.74
C LEU A 43 -5.50 -24.44 4.90
N LYS A 44 -5.30 -23.15 5.20
CA LYS A 44 -6.37 -22.15 5.33
C LYS A 44 -6.60 -21.40 4.03
N LYS A 45 -7.83 -20.93 3.79
CA LYS A 45 -8.19 -20.14 2.59
C LYS A 45 -7.24 -18.95 2.36
N ALA A 46 -6.97 -18.17 3.41
CA ALA A 46 -6.06 -17.02 3.34
C ALA A 46 -4.63 -17.42 2.92
N TRP A 47 -4.13 -18.57 3.39
CA TRP A 47 -2.81 -19.06 3.03
C TRP A 47 -2.75 -19.54 1.57
N ARG A 48 -3.81 -20.18 1.08
CA ARG A 48 -3.91 -20.52 -0.35
C ARG A 48 -3.84 -19.27 -1.21
N GLN A 49 -4.63 -18.26 -0.87
CA GLN A 49 -4.60 -16.98 -1.58
C GLN A 49 -3.21 -16.34 -1.53
N LEU A 50 -2.58 -16.26 -0.34
CA LEU A 50 -1.24 -15.71 -0.17
C LEU A 50 -0.20 -16.46 -1.01
N LYS A 51 -0.32 -17.79 -1.12
CA LYS A 51 0.52 -18.60 -2.00
C LYS A 51 0.33 -18.25 -3.49
N GLU A 52 -0.91 -18.10 -3.94
CA GLU A 52 -1.19 -17.77 -5.35
C GLU A 52 -0.70 -16.36 -5.72
N ILE A 53 -0.78 -15.40 -4.80
CA ILE A 53 -0.33 -14.02 -5.04
C ILE A 53 1.12 -13.78 -4.60
N SER A 54 1.85 -14.81 -4.15
CA SER A 54 3.17 -14.59 -3.56
C SER A 54 4.16 -14.02 -4.55
N ASP A 55 4.01 -14.45 -5.79
CA ASP A 55 4.91 -14.17 -6.91
C ASP A 55 4.25 -13.18 -7.89
N PHE A 56 3.13 -12.55 -7.50
CA PHE A 56 2.51 -11.50 -8.29
C PHE A 56 3.44 -10.30 -8.37
N ASP A 57 3.81 -9.95 -9.60
CA ASP A 57 4.60 -8.77 -9.94
C ASP A 57 3.79 -7.88 -10.90
N PRO A 58 3.36 -6.67 -10.47
CA PRO A 58 2.59 -5.78 -11.32
C PRO A 58 3.43 -5.07 -12.39
N ALA A 59 4.76 -5.19 -12.40
CA ALA A 59 5.62 -4.37 -13.25
C ALA A 59 5.27 -4.46 -14.74
N ASN A 60 4.99 -5.66 -15.25
CA ASN A 60 4.59 -5.85 -16.64
C ASN A 60 3.18 -5.33 -16.93
N ASP A 61 2.29 -5.31 -15.95
CA ASP A 61 0.94 -4.76 -16.10
C ASP A 61 0.99 -3.23 -16.11
N LEU A 62 1.77 -2.63 -15.20
CA LEU A 62 2.03 -1.20 -15.14
C LEU A 62 2.63 -0.68 -16.45
N ARG A 63 3.59 -1.39 -17.03
CA ARG A 63 4.21 -1.01 -18.32
C ARG A 63 3.25 -1.04 -19.52
N ARG A 64 2.11 -1.74 -19.42
CA ARG A 64 1.11 -1.81 -20.50
C ARG A 64 0.06 -0.70 -20.42
N ILE A 65 0.05 0.11 -19.35
CA ILE A 65 -0.90 1.21 -19.20
C ILE A 65 -0.48 2.35 -20.13
N THR A 66 -1.24 2.54 -21.20
CA THR A 66 -1.04 3.63 -22.17
C THR A 66 -2.00 4.80 -21.97
N ASP A 67 -3.12 4.57 -21.30
CA ASP A 67 -4.11 5.60 -21.01
C ASP A 67 -3.64 6.50 -19.84
N PRO A 68 -4.18 7.73 -19.71
CA PRO A 68 -3.97 8.53 -18.51
C PRO A 68 -4.38 7.75 -17.25
N ALA A 69 -3.49 7.68 -16.26
CA ALA A 69 -3.71 6.92 -15.04
C ALA A 69 -3.39 7.74 -13.79
N LEU A 70 -4.32 7.77 -12.84
CA LEU A 70 -4.14 8.37 -11.53
C LEU A 70 -3.85 7.28 -10.48
N PHE A 71 -2.67 7.34 -9.86
CA PHE A 71 -2.30 6.53 -8.71
C PHE A 71 -2.41 7.40 -7.44
N VAL A 72 -3.29 6.98 -6.53
CA VAL A 72 -3.55 7.68 -5.27
C VAL A 72 -3.09 6.80 -4.11
N PHE A 73 -2.29 7.38 -3.23
CA PHE A 73 -1.81 6.76 -2.01
C PHE A 73 -2.20 7.61 -0.80
N ALA A 74 -2.40 6.99 0.36
CA ALA A 74 -2.78 7.72 1.57
C ALA A 74 -1.61 7.75 2.57
N SER A 75 -1.25 8.93 3.07
CA SER A 75 -0.06 9.10 3.94
C SER A 75 -0.13 8.34 5.27
N ASN A 76 -1.34 8.07 5.77
CA ASN A 76 -1.60 7.29 6.97
C ASN A 76 -2.11 5.87 6.66
N ASP A 77 -1.91 5.38 5.44
CA ASP A 77 -2.30 4.01 5.09
C ASP A 77 -1.40 2.98 5.82
N HIS A 78 -1.97 2.32 6.83
CA HIS A 78 -1.29 1.27 7.59
C HIS A 78 -1.18 -0.04 6.80
N MET A 79 -2.00 -0.27 5.77
CA MET A 79 -2.00 -1.50 4.97
C MET A 79 -1.05 -1.39 3.77
N VAL A 80 -0.92 -0.20 3.18
CA VAL A 80 -0.10 0.07 1.98
C VAL A 80 0.66 1.38 2.15
N TYR A 81 1.87 1.32 2.70
CA TYR A 81 2.66 2.52 2.94
C TYR A 81 3.06 3.18 1.61
N PRO A 82 2.78 4.49 1.40
CA PRO A 82 3.04 5.16 0.13
C PRO A 82 4.50 5.07 -0.31
N GLY A 83 5.45 5.15 0.62
CA GLY A 83 6.87 5.09 0.30
C GLY A 83 7.26 3.80 -0.41
N TRP A 84 6.61 2.68 -0.10
CA TRP A 84 6.93 1.40 -0.72
C TRP A 84 6.31 1.30 -2.11
N ALA A 85 5.06 1.74 -2.27
CA ALA A 85 4.43 1.81 -3.58
C ALA A 85 5.20 2.73 -4.55
N LEU A 86 5.65 3.90 -4.06
CA LEU A 86 6.49 4.82 -4.84
C LEU A 86 7.86 4.22 -5.17
N THR A 87 8.45 3.45 -4.26
CA THR A 87 9.71 2.73 -4.51
C THR A 87 9.52 1.68 -5.60
N THR A 88 8.47 0.85 -5.53
CA THR A 88 8.14 -0.13 -6.57
C THR A 88 7.90 0.52 -7.93
N LEU A 89 7.25 1.68 -7.98
CA LEU A 89 7.08 2.43 -9.22
C LEU A 89 8.42 2.90 -9.80
N ASN A 90 9.32 3.45 -8.97
CA ASN A 90 10.65 3.88 -9.40
C ASN A 90 11.51 2.70 -9.88
N GLU A 91 11.41 1.53 -9.23
CA GLU A 91 12.10 0.31 -9.68
C GLU A 91 11.52 -0.22 -11.01
N THR A 92 10.20 -0.08 -11.20
CA THR A 92 9.53 -0.49 -12.44
C THR A 92 9.91 0.41 -13.62
N PHE A 93 10.10 1.70 -13.35
CA PHE A 93 10.39 2.77 -14.32
C PHE A 93 11.67 3.55 -13.94
N PRO A 94 12.86 2.97 -14.15
CA PRO A 94 14.13 3.55 -13.70
C PRO A 94 14.48 4.88 -14.35
N ASP A 95 13.97 5.14 -15.55
CA ASP A 95 14.16 6.39 -16.30
C ASP A 95 13.13 7.48 -15.92
N GLY A 96 12.28 7.20 -14.94
CA GLY A 96 11.16 8.06 -14.52
C GLY A 96 9.82 7.45 -14.86
N VAL A 97 8.83 7.76 -14.02
CA VAL A 97 7.44 7.32 -14.20
C VAL A 97 6.87 7.95 -15.48
N PRO A 98 6.08 7.21 -16.29
CA PRO A 98 5.54 7.73 -17.55
C PRO A 98 4.74 9.02 -17.41
N ASP A 99 4.82 9.90 -18.42
CA ASP A 99 4.11 11.19 -18.43
C ASP A 99 2.56 11.06 -18.38
N ASN A 100 2.02 9.91 -18.80
CA ASN A 100 0.59 9.62 -18.69
C ASN A 100 0.16 9.22 -17.28
N PHE A 101 1.08 9.08 -16.32
CA PHE A 101 0.77 8.75 -14.94
C PHE A 101 0.77 10.02 -14.09
N THR A 102 -0.25 10.16 -13.25
CA THR A 102 -0.29 11.14 -12.17
C THR A 102 -0.19 10.41 -10.85
N LEU A 103 0.77 10.79 -10.02
CA LEU A 103 0.94 10.25 -8.67
C LEU A 103 0.48 11.27 -7.64
N SER A 104 -0.33 10.86 -6.67
CA SER A 104 -0.76 11.73 -5.56
C SER A 104 -0.69 11.00 -4.23
N VAL A 105 -0.14 11.68 -3.22
CA VAL A 105 -0.17 11.22 -1.82
C VAL A 105 -1.12 12.13 -1.05
N ILE A 106 -2.21 11.55 -0.55
CA ILE A 106 -3.25 12.27 0.19
C ILE A 106 -2.81 12.44 1.65
N PRO A 107 -2.65 13.69 2.13
CA PRO A 107 -2.19 13.97 3.48
C PRO A 107 -3.28 13.61 4.52
N GLY A 108 -2.86 13.01 5.64
CA GLY A 108 -3.72 12.67 6.78
C GLY A 108 -4.74 11.56 6.53
N ALA A 109 -4.71 10.92 5.36
CA ALA A 109 -5.72 9.94 4.97
C ALA A 109 -5.26 8.49 5.22
N ASN A 110 -6.19 7.64 5.67
CA ASN A 110 -6.00 6.20 5.88
C ASN A 110 -6.24 5.41 4.57
N HIS A 111 -6.23 4.08 4.67
CA HIS A 111 -6.44 3.15 3.54
C HIS A 111 -7.72 3.43 2.74
N ASP A 112 -8.80 3.85 3.40
CA ASP A 112 -10.09 4.17 2.78
C ASP A 112 -10.19 5.63 2.31
N LEU A 113 -9.07 6.36 2.30
CA LEU A 113 -8.99 7.79 1.95
C LEU A 113 -9.83 8.69 2.87
N LYS A 114 -10.02 8.26 4.12
CA LYS A 114 -10.64 9.04 5.19
C LYS A 114 -9.59 9.69 6.08
N ASN A 115 -9.89 10.86 6.62
CA ASN A 115 -8.98 11.60 7.50
C ASN A 115 -8.90 10.90 8.87
N ALA A 116 -7.95 9.99 9.00
CA ALA A 116 -7.68 9.24 10.21
C ALA A 116 -6.19 8.95 10.33
N ASP A 117 -5.71 8.88 11.56
CA ASP A 117 -4.32 8.51 11.84
C ASP A 117 -4.04 7.06 11.50
N MET A 118 -2.77 6.75 11.23
CA MET A 118 -2.33 5.40 10.84
C MET A 118 -2.70 4.34 11.89
N CYS A 119 -2.68 4.73 13.17
CA CYS A 119 -2.96 3.87 14.31
C CYS A 119 -4.34 4.15 14.94
N ALA A 120 -5.23 4.84 14.20
CA ALA A 120 -6.60 5.04 14.64
C ALA A 120 -7.28 3.69 14.90
N SER A 121 -8.11 3.63 15.93
CA SER A 121 -8.97 2.49 16.17
C SER A 121 -9.93 2.29 15.00
N LYS A 122 -10.49 1.08 14.89
CA LYS A 122 -11.47 0.77 13.85
C LYS A 122 -12.68 1.72 13.89
N GLU A 123 -13.17 2.04 15.08
CA GLU A 123 -14.31 2.94 15.28
C GLU A 123 -13.98 4.35 14.78
N GLU A 124 -12.82 4.90 15.19
CA GLU A 124 -12.35 6.22 14.71
C GLU A 124 -12.18 6.25 13.18
N ALA A 125 -11.62 5.19 12.59
CA ALA A 125 -11.43 5.09 11.14
C ALA A 125 -12.76 4.95 10.37
N GLU A 126 -13.76 4.28 10.94
CA GLU A 126 -15.09 4.12 10.34
C GLU A 126 -15.88 5.43 10.38
N GLU A 127 -15.82 6.15 11.51
CA GLU A 127 -16.50 7.44 11.71
C GLU A 127 -15.80 8.62 11.02
N ALA A 128 -14.53 8.47 10.65
CA ALA A 128 -13.77 9.50 9.97
C ALA A 128 -14.41 9.93 8.63
N MET A 129 -14.32 11.24 8.37
CA MET A 129 -14.79 11.83 7.12
C MET A 129 -13.83 11.53 5.96
N TYR A 130 -14.36 11.36 4.76
CA TYR A 130 -13.54 11.28 3.55
C TYR A 130 -12.70 12.55 3.37
N SER A 131 -11.48 12.38 2.88
CA SER A 131 -10.55 13.49 2.64
C SER A 131 -11.08 14.42 1.55
N GLU A 132 -11.36 15.68 1.90
CA GLU A 132 -11.68 16.73 0.92
C GLU A 132 -10.53 16.92 -0.08
N TYR A 133 -9.28 16.77 0.39
CA TYR A 133 -8.11 16.83 -0.49
C TYR A 133 -8.18 15.77 -1.57
N PHE A 134 -8.48 14.52 -1.21
CA PHE A 134 -8.71 13.45 -2.19
C PHE A 134 -9.84 13.79 -3.16
N GLN A 135 -11.00 14.23 -2.64
CA GLN A 135 -12.15 14.57 -3.49
C GLN A 135 -11.81 15.66 -4.51
N THR A 136 -11.09 16.70 -4.10
CA THR A 136 -10.62 17.76 -4.99
C THR A 136 -9.60 17.23 -5.99
N THR A 137 -8.57 16.51 -5.55
CA THR A 137 -7.55 15.91 -6.44
C THR A 137 -8.19 15.03 -7.50
N PHE A 138 -9.06 14.11 -7.10
CA PHE A 138 -9.72 13.17 -8.01
C PHE A 138 -10.61 13.91 -9.02
N LYS A 139 -11.46 14.83 -8.54
CA LYS A 139 -12.36 15.60 -9.41
C LYS A 139 -11.58 16.45 -10.41
N SER A 140 -10.53 17.15 -9.96
CA SER A 140 -9.68 17.95 -10.84
C SER A 140 -8.95 17.09 -11.87
N TRP A 141 -8.44 15.92 -11.46
CA TRP A 141 -7.76 15.01 -12.38
C TRP A 141 -8.71 14.49 -13.47
N VAL A 142 -9.91 14.05 -13.09
CA VAL A 142 -10.93 13.60 -14.03
C VAL A 142 -11.27 14.71 -15.01
N LEU A 143 -11.60 15.92 -14.54
CA LEU A 143 -11.98 17.04 -15.42
C LEU A 143 -10.87 17.46 -16.40
N ASN A 144 -9.60 17.25 -16.05
CA ASN A 144 -8.46 17.57 -16.91
C ASN A 144 -8.09 16.45 -17.90
N ASN A 145 -8.66 15.25 -17.74
CA ASN A 145 -8.36 14.07 -18.56
C ASN A 145 -9.62 13.47 -19.21
N LEU A 146 -10.72 14.23 -19.23
CA LEU A 146 -11.94 13.94 -20.00
C LEU A 146 -11.80 14.37 -21.46
#